data_AF-A0A832CLS9-F1
#
_entry.id   AF-A0A832CLS9-F1
#
_cell.length_a   1.000
_cell.length_b   1.000
_cell.length_c   1.000
_cell.angle_alpha   90.00
_cell.angle_beta   90.00
_cell.angle_gamma   90.00
#
_symmetry.space_group_name_H-M   'P 1'
#
loop_
_entity.id
_entity.type
_entity.pdbx_description
1 polymer ?
#
loop_
_entity_poly.entity_id
_entity_poly.type
_entity_poly.pdbx_seq_one_letter_code
_entity_poly.pdbx_strand_id
1 'polypeptide(L)'
;MKIKVIILSVLFASFFYLTFLIKDLASLSIPKINPKETIYLSLEMKRREVEKAIDMLKEDRTEEAIIFLKDERLSDNVFAKFYLGLILFETGKEKEGLELIAKSIKEEPVLYDGYYPDNVRRILNIVSDKIIGRDEFREYRHLIESKLKGGCG
;
A
#
# COMPACT_ATOMS: atom_id res chain seq x y z
N MET A 1 -6.53 24.92 60.74
CA MET A 1 -6.00 23.55 60.53
C MET A 1 -6.79 22.74 59.50
N LYS A 2 -8.13 22.80 59.47
CA LYS A 2 -8.98 21.95 58.60
C LYS A 2 -8.78 22.14 57.07
N ILE A 3 -8.52 23.36 56.59
CA ILE A 3 -8.36 23.64 55.16
C ILE A 3 -7.12 22.95 54.56
N LYS A 4 -5.99 22.92 55.29
CA LYS A 4 -4.76 22.25 54.81
C LYS A 4 -4.97 20.74 54.64
N VAL A 5 -5.76 20.12 55.51
CA VAL A 5 -6.09 18.68 55.46
C VAL A 5 -6.96 18.37 54.23
N ILE A 6 -7.93 19.22 53.92
CA ILE A 6 -8.80 19.06 52.74
C ILE A 6 -7.98 19.17 51.44
N ILE A 7 -7.14 20.20 51.32
CA ILE A 7 -6.29 20.39 50.14
C ILE A 7 -5.36 19.18 49.94
N LEU A 8 -4.75 18.68 51.01
CA LEU A 8 -3.87 17.52 50.93
C LEU A 8 -4.62 16.25 50.48
N SER A 9 -5.87 16.06 50.95
CA SER A 9 -6.69 14.90 50.57
C SER A 9 -7.08 14.91 49.09
N VAL A 10 -7.38 16.09 48.52
CA VAL A 10 -7.72 16.24 47.09
C VAL A 10 -6.49 15.98 46.22
N LEU A 11 -5.33 16.51 46.60
CA LEU A 11 -4.07 16.26 45.89
C LEU A 11 -3.66 14.78 45.93
N PHE A 12 -3.92 14.10 47.04
CA PHE A 12 -3.66 12.67 47.16
C PHE A 12 -4.60 11.86 46.26
N ALA A 13 -5.91 12.18 46.26
CA ALA A 13 -6.88 11.50 45.40
C ALA A 13 -6.58 11.69 43.91
N SER A 14 -6.18 12.89 43.49
CA SER A 14 -5.82 13.14 42.08
C SER A 14 -4.55 12.41 41.66
N PHE A 15 -3.55 12.30 42.54
CA PHE A 15 -2.35 11.52 42.29
C PHE A 15 -2.65 10.02 42.13
N PHE A 16 -3.51 9.46 42.99
CA PHE A 16 -3.95 8.07 42.88
C PHE A 16 -4.74 7.82 41.59
N TYR A 17 -5.61 8.76 41.20
CA TYR A 17 -6.33 8.66 39.94
C TYR A 17 -5.40 8.70 38.72
N LEU A 18 -4.39 9.59 38.73
CA LEU A 18 -3.39 9.68 37.65
C LEU A 18 -2.56 8.40 37.55
N THR A 19 -2.10 7.86 38.68
CA THR A 19 -1.32 6.60 38.69
C THR A 19 -2.15 5.40 38.24
N PHE A 20 -3.43 5.35 38.59
CA PHE A 20 -4.35 4.34 38.08
C PHE A 20 -4.51 4.44 36.55
N LEU A 21 -4.73 5.65 36.02
CA LEU A 21 -4.80 5.88 34.57
C LEU A 21 -3.51 5.45 33.86
N ILE A 22 -2.34 5.81 34.38
CA ILE A 22 -1.05 5.41 33.79
C ILE A 22 -0.91 3.89 33.75
N LYS A 23 -1.35 3.19 34.82
CA LYS A 23 -1.29 1.73 34.87
C LYS A 23 -2.24 1.09 33.85
N ASP A 24 -3.42 1.65 33.67
CA ASP A 24 -4.41 1.19 32.69
C ASP A 24 -3.90 1.40 31.25
N LEU A 25 -3.32 2.58 30.98
CA LEU A 25 -2.61 2.90 29.73
C LEU A 25 -1.40 2.00 29.48
N ALA A 26 -0.65 1.62 30.52
CA ALA A 26 0.46 0.69 30.39
C ALA A 26 -0.01 -0.77 30.16
N SER A 27 -1.22 -1.11 30.63
CA SER A 27 -1.84 -2.42 30.42
C SER A 27 -2.48 -2.58 29.04
N LEU A 28 -2.79 -1.46 28.38
CA LEU A 28 -2.99 -1.39 26.93
C LEU A 28 -1.62 -1.59 26.27
N SER A 29 -1.13 -2.84 26.30
CA SER A 29 0.09 -3.22 25.60
C SER A 29 -0.09 -2.80 24.14
N ILE A 30 0.69 -1.81 23.69
CA ILE A 30 0.81 -1.53 22.26
C ILE A 30 1.23 -2.87 21.65
N PRO A 31 0.37 -3.54 20.86
CA PRO A 31 0.70 -4.84 20.31
C PRO A 31 2.03 -4.67 19.59
N LYS A 32 2.95 -5.62 19.81
CA LYS A 32 4.27 -5.60 19.21
C LYS A 32 4.08 -5.44 17.69
N ILE A 33 4.36 -4.24 17.18
CA ILE A 33 4.00 -3.84 15.82
C ILE A 33 4.60 -4.88 14.89
N ASN A 34 3.74 -5.59 14.17
CA ASN A 34 4.20 -6.56 13.19
C ASN A 34 4.87 -5.77 12.05
N PRO A 35 6.15 -6.02 11.70
CA PRO A 35 6.81 -5.29 10.64
C PRO A 35 6.03 -5.26 9.31
N LYS A 36 5.27 -6.33 9.01
CA LYS A 36 4.41 -6.39 7.83
C LYS A 36 3.26 -5.40 7.86
N GLU A 37 2.69 -5.14 9.04
CA GLU A 37 1.58 -4.21 9.20
C GLU A 37 2.03 -2.77 8.93
N THR A 38 3.22 -2.38 9.38
CA THR A 38 3.83 -1.09 9.03
C THR A 38 4.02 -0.93 7.53
N ILE A 39 4.45 -2.01 6.84
CA ILE A 39 4.60 -2.01 5.38
C ILE A 39 3.23 -1.88 4.70
N TYR A 40 2.21 -2.62 5.16
CA TYR A 40 0.86 -2.52 4.58
C TYR A 40 0.26 -1.13 4.77
N LEU A 41 0.48 -0.50 5.92
CA LEU A 41 0.02 0.87 6.18
C LEU A 41 0.72 1.88 5.25
N SER A 42 2.03 1.75 5.03
CA SER A 42 2.75 2.64 4.12
C SER A 42 2.32 2.46 2.66
N LEU A 43 2.07 1.22 2.23
CA LEU A 43 1.46 0.91 0.94
C LEU A 43 0.06 1.51 0.82
N GLU A 44 -0.75 1.42 1.86
CA GLU A 44 -2.11 1.97 1.82
C GLU A 44 -2.11 3.49 1.69
N MET A 45 -1.15 4.17 2.32
CA MET A 45 -0.96 5.61 2.11
C MET A 45 -0.61 5.92 0.65
N LYS A 46 0.34 5.18 0.06
CA LYS A 46 0.68 5.32 -1.36
C LYS A 46 -0.52 5.01 -2.28
N ARG A 47 -1.33 4.01 -1.96
CA ARG A 47 -2.52 3.64 -2.73
C ARG A 47 -3.54 4.78 -2.75
N ARG A 48 -3.80 5.40 -1.61
CA ARG A 48 -4.74 6.53 -1.49
C ARG A 48 -4.34 7.72 -2.38
N GLU A 49 -3.06 7.99 -2.51
CA GLU A 49 -2.57 9.07 -3.38
C GLU A 49 -2.96 8.88 -4.85
N VAL A 50 -3.18 7.64 -5.30
CA VAL A 50 -3.57 7.32 -6.68
C VAL A 50 -5.04 6.92 -6.83
N GLU A 51 -5.83 6.91 -5.76
CA GLU A 51 -7.25 6.50 -5.79
C GLU A 51 -8.05 7.33 -6.79
N LYS A 52 -7.77 8.63 -6.86
CA LYS A 52 -8.37 9.52 -7.85
C LYS A 52 -8.13 9.06 -9.30
N ALA A 53 -6.93 8.58 -9.61
CA ALA A 53 -6.64 8.06 -10.95
C ALA A 53 -7.37 6.74 -11.23
N ILE A 54 -7.49 5.88 -10.22
CA ILE A 54 -8.26 4.63 -10.33
C ILE A 54 -9.73 4.94 -10.65
N ASP A 55 -10.30 5.94 -10.00
CA ASP A 55 -11.68 6.37 -10.27
C ASP A 55 -11.84 6.98 -11.66
N MET A 56 -10.88 7.79 -12.12
CA MET A 56 -10.85 8.26 -13.51
C MET A 56 -10.87 7.10 -14.51
N LEU A 57 -10.11 6.03 -14.26
CA LEU A 57 -10.10 4.85 -15.14
C LEU A 57 -11.44 4.10 -15.15
N LYS A 58 -12.15 4.05 -14.02
CA LYS A 58 -13.51 3.47 -13.98
C LYS A 58 -14.53 4.29 -14.76
N GLU A 59 -14.31 5.60 -14.85
CA GLU A 59 -15.11 6.56 -15.61
C GLU A 59 -14.67 6.66 -17.09
N ASP A 60 -13.77 5.80 -17.55
CA ASP A 60 -13.19 5.81 -18.92
C ASP A 60 -12.42 7.11 -19.26
N ARG A 61 -11.97 7.86 -18.24
CA ARG A 61 -11.19 9.11 -18.38
C ARG A 61 -9.69 8.81 -18.42
N THR A 62 -9.28 8.03 -19.40
CA THR A 62 -7.93 7.46 -19.49
C THR A 62 -6.84 8.53 -19.59
N GLU A 63 -7.04 9.57 -20.40
CA GLU A 63 -6.05 10.64 -20.62
C GLU A 63 -5.81 11.45 -19.34
N GLU A 64 -6.88 11.76 -18.61
CA GLU A 64 -6.79 12.48 -17.33
C GLU A 64 -6.06 11.65 -16.28
N ALA A 65 -6.32 10.34 -16.23
CA ALA A 65 -5.60 9.43 -15.36
C ALA A 65 -4.09 9.41 -15.68
N ILE A 66 -3.71 9.36 -16.96
CA ILE A 66 -2.30 9.42 -17.38
C ILE A 66 -1.64 10.72 -16.92
N ILE A 67 -2.30 11.87 -17.12
CA ILE A 67 -1.76 13.17 -16.70
C ILE A 67 -1.55 13.19 -15.18
N PHE A 68 -2.54 12.74 -14.42
CA PHE A 68 -2.45 12.67 -12.97
C PHE A 68 -1.32 11.75 -12.49
N LEU A 69 -1.20 10.55 -13.07
CA LEU A 69 -0.19 9.55 -12.68
C LEU A 69 1.25 9.95 -13.06
N LYS A 70 1.43 10.90 -13.98
CA LYS A 70 2.73 11.45 -14.37
C LYS A 70 3.18 12.64 -13.52
N ASP A 71 2.38 13.06 -12.55
CA ASP A 71 2.76 14.13 -11.62
C ASP A 71 4.05 13.79 -10.86
N GLU A 72 5.01 14.71 -10.82
CA GLU A 72 6.32 14.50 -10.19
C GLU A 72 6.22 14.13 -8.71
N ARG A 73 5.16 14.57 -8.03
CA ARG A 73 4.90 14.23 -6.62
C ARG A 73 4.62 12.74 -6.42
N LEU A 74 4.22 12.03 -7.48
CA LEU A 74 3.94 10.59 -7.47
C LEU A 74 5.09 9.76 -8.05
N SER A 75 6.24 10.37 -8.36
CA SER A 75 7.37 9.69 -8.99
C SER A 75 7.93 8.51 -8.17
N ASP A 76 7.85 8.59 -6.83
CA ASP A 76 8.24 7.51 -5.90
C ASP A 76 7.07 6.60 -5.49
N ASN A 77 5.88 6.83 -6.05
CA ASN A 77 4.70 6.04 -5.74
C ASN A 77 4.64 4.79 -6.64
N VAL A 78 4.75 3.62 -6.01
CA VAL A 78 4.78 2.34 -6.73
C VAL A 78 3.45 2.00 -7.41
N PHE A 79 2.32 2.41 -6.83
CA PHE A 79 1.03 2.23 -7.49
C PHE A 79 0.89 3.15 -8.68
N ALA A 80 1.43 4.37 -8.62
CA ALA A 80 1.38 5.31 -9.75
C ALA A 80 2.10 4.72 -10.97
N LYS A 81 3.31 4.18 -10.76
CA LYS A 81 4.07 3.45 -11.79
C LYS A 81 3.30 2.22 -12.30
N PHE A 82 2.70 1.45 -11.40
CA PHE A 82 1.95 0.24 -11.76
C PHE A 82 0.74 0.56 -12.64
N TYR A 83 -0.12 1.51 -12.23
CA TYR A 83 -1.31 1.88 -12.99
C TYR A 83 -0.97 2.59 -14.29
N LEU A 84 0.08 3.43 -14.32
CA LEU A 84 0.57 3.99 -15.58
C LEU A 84 1.02 2.88 -16.52
N GLY A 85 1.75 1.88 -16.01
CA GLY A 85 2.15 0.70 -16.77
C GLY A 85 0.96 -0.08 -17.33
N LEU A 86 -0.08 -0.28 -16.52
CA LEU A 86 -1.32 -0.93 -16.96
C LEU A 86 -2.00 -0.16 -18.09
N ILE A 87 -2.13 1.17 -17.96
CA ILE A 87 -2.74 2.00 -19.00
C ILE A 87 -1.93 1.91 -20.31
N LEU A 88 -0.61 2.03 -20.24
CA LEU A 88 0.26 1.92 -21.42
C LEU A 88 0.13 0.53 -22.06
N PHE A 89 0.03 -0.52 -21.24
CA PHE A 89 -0.19 -1.87 -21.72
C PHE A 89 -1.51 -2.02 -22.48
N GLU A 90 -2.61 -1.52 -21.92
CA GLU A 90 -3.95 -1.61 -22.54
C GLU A 90 -4.11 -0.70 -23.77
N THR A 91 -3.36 0.40 -23.85
CA THR A 91 -3.41 1.37 -24.96
C THR A 91 -2.44 1.06 -26.11
N GLY A 92 -1.86 -0.15 -26.12
CA GLY A 92 -1.01 -0.64 -27.22
C GLY A 92 0.48 -0.32 -27.10
N LYS A 93 0.91 0.37 -26.03
CA LYS A 93 2.33 0.52 -25.67
C LYS A 93 2.76 -0.60 -24.74
N GLU A 94 2.50 -1.84 -25.17
CA GLU A 94 2.57 -3.04 -24.34
C GLU A 94 3.92 -3.24 -23.65
N LYS A 95 5.02 -3.12 -24.39
CA LYS A 95 6.36 -3.32 -23.84
C LYS A 95 6.70 -2.29 -22.75
N GLU A 96 6.45 -1.01 -23.01
CA GLU A 96 6.66 0.07 -22.04
C GLU A 96 5.79 -0.14 -20.79
N GLY A 97 4.54 -0.55 -20.99
CA GLY A 97 3.63 -0.88 -19.90
C GLY A 97 4.13 -2.03 -19.03
N LEU A 98 4.57 -3.12 -19.65
CA LEU A 98 5.15 -4.28 -18.97
C LEU A 98 6.43 -3.94 -18.22
N GLU A 99 7.28 -3.06 -18.76
CA GLU A 99 8.49 -2.56 -18.07
C GLU A 99 8.14 -1.83 -16.77
N LEU A 100 7.14 -0.94 -16.80
CA LEU A 100 6.67 -0.24 -15.61
C LEU A 100 6.02 -1.17 -14.58
N ILE A 101 5.18 -2.11 -15.03
CA ILE A 101 4.59 -3.13 -14.16
C ILE A 101 5.70 -3.95 -13.49
N ALA A 102 6.67 -4.44 -14.27
CA ALA A 102 7.80 -5.22 -13.79
C ALA A 102 8.66 -4.45 -12.79
N LYS A 103 8.91 -3.16 -13.04
CA LYS A 103 9.64 -2.30 -12.10
C LYS A 103 8.88 -2.16 -10.78
N SER A 104 7.57 -1.95 -10.84
CA SER A 104 6.72 -1.75 -9.66
C SER A 104 6.71 -2.97 -8.74
N ILE A 105 6.58 -4.18 -9.30
CA ILE A 105 6.61 -5.43 -8.52
C ILE A 105 8.00 -5.80 -8.00
N LYS A 106 9.07 -5.33 -8.65
CA LYS A 106 10.46 -5.50 -8.18
C LYS A 106 10.78 -4.53 -7.05
N GLU A 107 10.30 -3.30 -7.14
CA GLU A 107 10.50 -2.23 -6.16
C GLU A 107 9.74 -2.51 -4.87
N GLU A 108 8.49 -2.98 -4.96
CA GLU A 108 7.65 -3.30 -3.80
C GLU A 108 7.07 -4.72 -3.92
N PRO A 109 7.78 -5.75 -3.42
CA PRO A 109 7.31 -7.12 -3.46
C PRO A 109 5.97 -7.35 -2.76
N VAL A 110 5.64 -6.52 -1.77
CA VAL A 110 4.38 -6.64 -1.03
C VAL A 110 3.16 -6.26 -1.86
N LEU A 111 3.35 -5.53 -2.97
CA LEU A 111 2.29 -5.12 -3.88
C LEU A 111 1.46 -6.31 -4.41
N TYR A 112 2.05 -7.50 -4.53
CA TYR A 112 1.40 -8.74 -4.97
C TYR A 112 1.30 -9.80 -3.86
N ASP A 113 1.50 -9.41 -2.60
CA ASP A 113 1.31 -10.30 -1.45
C ASP A 113 -0.18 -10.63 -1.30
N GLY A 114 -0.51 -11.93 -1.24
CA GLY A 114 -1.90 -12.38 -1.09
C GLY A 114 -2.54 -12.00 0.25
N TYR A 115 -1.73 -11.66 1.27
CA TYR A 115 -2.22 -11.17 2.56
C TYR A 115 -2.50 -9.67 2.58
N TYR A 116 -2.01 -8.91 1.59
CA TYR A 116 -2.36 -7.50 1.44
C TYR A 116 -3.72 -7.38 0.74
N PRO A 117 -4.77 -6.80 1.37
CA PRO A 117 -6.13 -6.82 0.83
C PRO A 117 -6.27 -6.21 -0.56
N ASP A 118 -5.52 -5.14 -0.82
CA ASP A 118 -5.56 -4.37 -2.08
C ASP A 118 -4.41 -4.72 -3.02
N ASN A 119 -3.92 -5.96 -2.94
CA ASN A 119 -2.85 -6.43 -3.82
C ASN A 119 -3.25 -6.44 -5.30
N VAL A 120 -2.23 -6.40 -6.17
CA VAL A 120 -2.41 -6.36 -7.62
C VAL A 120 -2.43 -7.74 -8.29
N ARG A 121 -2.50 -8.85 -7.53
CA ARG A 121 -2.39 -10.22 -8.09
C ARG A 121 -3.44 -10.50 -9.16
N ARG A 122 -4.68 -10.05 -8.94
CA ARG A 122 -5.77 -10.24 -9.91
C ARG A 122 -5.44 -9.57 -11.25
N ILE A 123 -4.90 -8.35 -11.20
CA ILE A 123 -4.50 -7.60 -12.41
C ILE A 123 -3.32 -8.32 -13.09
N LEU A 124 -2.33 -8.76 -12.31
CA LEU A 124 -1.19 -9.50 -12.83
C LEU A 124 -1.59 -10.82 -13.52
N ASN A 125 -2.58 -11.55 -13.01
CA ASN A 125 -3.12 -12.73 -13.70
C ASN A 125 -3.66 -12.35 -15.09
N ILE A 126 -4.47 -11.29 -15.18
CA ILE A 126 -5.04 -10.81 -16.46
C ILE A 126 -3.92 -10.40 -17.44
N VAL A 127 -2.92 -9.66 -16.96
CA VAL A 127 -1.77 -9.27 -17.78
C VAL A 127 -1.00 -10.51 -18.26
N SER A 128 -0.75 -11.47 -17.38
CA SER A 128 -0.07 -12.73 -17.70
C SER A 128 -0.82 -13.53 -18.78
N ASP A 129 -2.14 -13.62 -18.67
CA ASP A 129 -2.99 -14.32 -19.63
C ASP A 129 -2.97 -13.63 -21.00
N LYS A 130 -2.95 -12.29 -21.04
CA LYS A 130 -2.86 -11.51 -22.29
C LYS A 130 -1.53 -11.68 -23.03
N ILE A 131 -0.46 -11.98 -22.31
CA ILE A 131 0.88 -12.17 -22.89
C ILE A 131 1.27 -13.64 -23.07
N ILE A 132 0.34 -14.58 -22.83
CA ILE A 132 0.59 -16.00 -23.05
C ILE A 132 0.81 -16.28 -24.54
N GLY A 133 1.78 -17.14 -24.86
CA GLY A 133 2.13 -17.47 -26.26
C GLY A 133 2.86 -16.37 -27.03
N ARG A 134 3.12 -15.20 -26.43
CA ARG A 134 3.87 -14.10 -27.05
C ARG A 134 5.33 -14.14 -26.65
N ASP A 135 6.18 -14.64 -27.55
CA ASP A 135 7.60 -14.87 -27.29
C ASP A 135 8.36 -13.57 -26.95
N GLU A 136 7.94 -12.45 -27.52
CA GLU A 136 8.50 -11.12 -27.25
C GLU A 136 8.33 -10.66 -25.78
N PHE A 137 7.37 -11.25 -25.05
CA PHE A 137 7.07 -10.92 -23.65
C PHE A 137 7.40 -12.05 -22.68
N ARG A 138 8.15 -13.06 -23.13
CA ARG A 138 8.51 -14.24 -22.33
C ARG A 138 9.16 -13.88 -20.99
N GLU A 139 10.04 -12.88 -20.96
CA GLU A 139 10.70 -12.44 -19.72
C GLU A 139 9.71 -11.86 -18.70
N TYR A 140 8.84 -10.94 -19.12
CA TYR A 140 7.82 -10.36 -18.24
C TYR A 140 6.84 -11.41 -17.75
N ARG A 141 6.43 -12.35 -18.62
CA ARG A 141 5.57 -13.47 -18.24
C ARG A 141 6.21 -14.33 -17.15
N HIS A 142 7.47 -14.73 -17.32
CA HIS A 142 8.19 -15.51 -16.30
C HIS A 142 8.30 -14.78 -14.96
N LEU A 143 8.59 -13.48 -15.00
CA LEU A 143 8.63 -12.66 -13.80
C LEU A 143 7.27 -12.67 -13.08
N ILE A 144 6.20 -12.35 -13.81
CA ILE A 144 4.83 -12.27 -13.26
C ILE A 144 4.39 -13.64 -12.71
N GLU A 145 4.55 -14.72 -13.48
CA GLU A 145 4.19 -16.07 -13.04
C GLU A 145 4.98 -16.52 -11.81
N SER A 146 6.28 -16.22 -11.74
CA SER A 146 7.12 -16.53 -10.59
C SER A 146 6.60 -15.87 -9.31
N LYS A 147 6.16 -14.59 -9.42
CA LYS A 147 5.57 -13.85 -8.30
C LYS A 147 4.18 -14.37 -7.92
N LEU A 148 3.35 -14.70 -8.91
CA LEU A 148 2.01 -15.26 -8.68
C LEU A 148 2.05 -16.66 -8.04
N LYS A 149 3.02 -17.51 -8.38
CA LYS A 149 3.16 -18.86 -7.80
C LYS A 149 3.65 -18.86 -6.35
N GLY A 150 3.88 -17.68 -5.76
CA GLY A 150 4.31 -17.56 -4.36
C GLY A 150 5.80 -17.85 -4.18
N GLY A 151 6.62 -17.60 -5.21
CA GLY A 151 8.07 -17.66 -5.06
C GLY A 151 8.51 -16.74 -3.92
N CYS A 152 8.93 -17.35 -2.80
CA CYS A 152 9.52 -16.68 -1.65
C CYS A 152 10.63 -15.75 -2.13
N GLY A 153 10.35 -14.45 -2.18
CA GLY A 153 11.37 -13.40 -2.24
C GLY A 153 11.72 -12.98 -0.83
#